data_AF-A0A9W6J3V0-F1
#
_entry.id   AF-A0A9W6J3V0-F1
#
_cell.length_a   1.000
_cell.length_b   1.000
_cell.length_c   1.000
_cell.angle_alpha   90.00
_cell.angle_beta   90.00
_cell.angle_gamma   90.00
#
_symmetry.space_group_name_H-M   'P 1'
#
loop_
_entity.id
_entity.type
_entity.pdbx_description
1 polymer ?
#
loop_
_entity_poly.entity_id
_entity_poly.type
_entity_poly.pdbx_seq_one_letter_code
_entity_poly.pdbx_strand_id
1 'polypeptide(L)' 'MTKRKKLLKVDLGKDVSPHTMNHTAATWMMQAGVDPWLAAGVLGMTIEVLESTYGHHHPDFQMGISKAF' A
#
# COMPACT_ATOMS: atom_id res chain seq x y z
N MET A 1 18.35 -14.28 28.03
CA MET A 1 17.45 -15.22 27.30
C MET A 1 16.16 -14.50 26.92
N THR A 2 16.08 -13.96 25.70
CA THR A 2 14.87 -13.27 25.22
C THR A 2 13.87 -14.31 24.73
N LYS A 3 12.74 -14.48 25.44
CA LYS A 3 11.68 -15.42 25.04
C LYS A 3 11.15 -15.03 23.66
N ARG A 4 11.35 -15.86 22.63
CA ARG A 4 10.68 -15.69 21.33
C ARG A 4 9.18 -15.84 21.56
N LYS A 5 8.40 -14.79 21.24
CA LYS A 5 6.93 -14.86 21.24
C LYS A 5 6.50 -15.96 20.27
N LYS A 6 5.61 -16.85 20.73
CA LYS A 6 4.99 -17.88 19.89
C LYS A 6 4.14 -17.16 18.85
N LEU A 7 4.49 -17.30 17.56
CA LEU A 7 3.67 -16.78 16.47
C LEU A 7 2.34 -17.53 16.46
N LEU A 8 1.24 -16.82 16.68
CA LEU A 8 -0.10 -17.35 16.50
C LEU A 8 -0.37 -17.41 14.99
N LYS A 9 -0.66 -18.61 14.47
CA LYS A 9 -1.18 -18.76 13.11
C LYS A 9 -2.66 -18.38 13.14
N VAL A 10 -3.02 -17.39 12.33
CA VAL A 10 -4.42 -17.03 12.05
C VAL A 10 -4.80 -17.73 10.75
N ASP A 11 -5.96 -18.39 10.73
CA ASP A 11 -6.55 -18.91 9.50
C ASP A 11 -7.26 -17.74 8.79
N LEU A 12 -6.73 -17.35 7.63
CA LEU A 12 -7.24 -16.24 6.83
C LEU A 12 -8.23 -16.70 5.75
N GLY A 13 -8.52 -18.01 5.66
CA GLY A 13 -9.30 -18.57 4.57
C GLY A 13 -8.48 -18.79 3.29
N LYS A 14 -9.09 -19.51 2.33
CA LYS A 14 -8.41 -20.01 1.12
C LYS A 14 -8.19 -18.94 0.06
N ASP A 15 -8.98 -17.87 0.11
CA ASP A 15 -8.98 -16.80 -0.89
C ASP A 15 -7.97 -15.69 -0.58
N VAL A 16 -7.40 -15.70 0.63
CA VAL A 16 -6.41 -14.72 1.05
C VAL A 16 -5.02 -15.18 0.63
N SER A 17 -4.44 -14.44 -0.30
CA SER A 17 -3.07 -14.65 -0.77
C SER A 17 -2.19 -13.44 -0.43
N PRO A 18 -0.85 -13.55 -0.55
CA PRO A 18 0.03 -12.39 -0.41
C PRO A 18 -0.35 -11.23 -1.34
N HIS A 19 -0.95 -11.51 -2.52
CA HIS A 19 -1.46 -10.48 -3.42
C HIS A 19 -2.56 -9.63 -2.79
N THR A 20 -3.43 -10.24 -1.97
CA THR A 20 -4.48 -9.53 -1.23
C THR A 20 -3.88 -8.46 -0.31
N MET A 21 -2.76 -8.77 0.35
CA MET A 21 -2.06 -7.84 1.23
C MET A 21 -1.29 -6.75 0.46
N ASN A 22 -0.86 -7.03 -0.78
CA ASN A 22 -0.22 -6.03 -1.63
C ASN A 22 -1.17 -4.84 -1.93
N HIS A 23 -2.48 -5.08 -2.08
CA HIS A 23 -3.45 -3.99 -2.23
C HIS A 23 -3.46 -3.06 -1.01
N THR A 24 -3.49 -3.63 0.20
CA THR A 24 -3.46 -2.86 1.44
C THR A 24 -2.16 -2.07 1.58
N ALA A 25 -1.02 -2.70 1.28
CA ALA A 25 0.27 -2.05 1.34
C ALA A 25 0.37 -0.87 0.34
N ALA A 26 -0.13 -1.05 -0.89
CA ALA A 26 -0.16 0.00 -1.91
C ALA A 26 -0.97 1.22 -1.45
N THR A 27 -2.19 1.00 -0.94
CA THR A 27 -3.02 2.10 -0.40
C THR A 27 -2.30 2.84 0.72
N TRP A 28 -1.67 2.13 1.67
CA TRP A 28 -0.99 2.78 2.80
C TRP A 28 0.26 3.56 2.39
N MET A 29 1.05 3.03 1.45
CA MET A 29 2.22 3.75 0.93
C MET A 29 1.80 5.03 0.21
N MET A 30 0.74 4.99 -0.60
CA MET A 30 0.22 6.18 -1.27
C MET A 30 -0.34 7.20 -0.27
N GLN A 31 -1.11 6.77 0.73
CA GLN A 31 -1.63 7.65 1.78
C GLN A 31 -0.53 8.32 2.60
N ALA A 32 0.57 7.60 2.86
CA ALA A 32 1.72 8.11 3.58
C ALA A 32 2.57 9.10 2.76
N GLY A 33 2.24 9.30 1.46
CA GLY A 33 3.00 10.18 0.57
C GLY A 33 4.38 9.61 0.22
N VAL A 34 4.52 8.28 0.21
CA VAL A 34 5.76 7.63 -0.24
C VAL A 34 5.95 7.91 -1.72
N ASP A 35 7.20 8.16 -2.11
CA ASP A 35 7.58 8.30 -3.52
C ASP A 35 7.04 7.12 -4.36
N PRO A 36 6.25 7.38 -5.43
CA PRO A 36 5.63 6.33 -6.22
C PRO A 36 6.62 5.37 -6.87
N TRP A 37 7.83 5.81 -7.22
CA TRP A 37 8.86 4.94 -7.80
C TRP A 37 9.35 3.92 -6.76
N LEU A 38 9.62 4.35 -5.53
CA LEU A 38 9.98 3.45 -4.43
C LEU A 38 8.84 2.47 -4.07
N ALA A 39 7.61 2.97 -3.98
CA ALA A 39 6.45 2.15 -3.66
C ALA A 39 6.22 1.08 -4.74
N ALA A 40 6.26 1.44 -6.01
CA ALA A 40 6.12 0.51 -7.14
C ALA A 40 7.22 -0.56 -7.12
N GLY A 41 8.47 -0.16 -6.85
CA GLY A 41 9.61 -1.07 -6.75
C GLY A 41 9.47 -2.11 -5.64
N VAL A 42 8.99 -1.72 -4.46
CA VAL A 42 8.77 -2.66 -3.34
C VAL A 42 7.59 -3.60 -3.61
N LEU A 43 6.54 -3.09 -4.25
CA LEU A 43 5.32 -3.85 -4.50
C LEU A 43 5.40 -4.73 -5.77
N GLY A 44 6.48 -4.59 -6.55
CA GLY A 44 6.70 -5.38 -7.77
C GLY A 44 5.69 -5.07 -8.88
N MET A 45 5.22 -3.82 -8.95
CA MET A 45 4.33 -3.34 -10.00
C MET A 45 4.95 -2.14 -10.72
N THR A 46 4.40 -1.76 -11.87
CA THR A 46 4.85 -0.55 -12.56
C THR A 46 4.25 0.70 -11.89
N ILE A 47 4.87 1.85 -12.11
CA ILE A 47 4.36 3.14 -11.60
C ILE A 47 2.98 3.42 -12.18
N GLU A 48 2.77 3.11 -13.46
CA GLU A 48 1.49 3.32 -14.13
C GLU A 48 0.35 2.52 -13.48
N VAL A 49 0.62 1.28 -13.06
CA VAL A 49 -0.35 0.46 -12.32
C VAL A 49 -0.62 1.05 -10.93
N LEU A 50 0.43 1.48 -10.24
CA LEU A 50 0.32 2.07 -8.91
C LEU A 50 -0.50 3.38 -8.96
N GLU A 51 -0.20 4.28 -9.90
CA GLU A 51 -0.87 5.57 -10.05
C GLU A 51 -2.33 5.40 -10.49
N SER A 52 -2.58 4.58 -11.51
CA SER A 52 -3.95 4.36 -12.03
C SER A 52 -4.87 3.70 -11.00
N THR A 53 -4.32 2.83 -10.14
CA THR A 53 -5.13 2.08 -9.17
C THR A 53 -5.22 2.80 -7.82
N TYR A 54 -4.13 3.39 -7.33
CA TYR A 54 -4.03 3.91 -5.95
C TYR A 54 -3.63 5.39 -5.86
N GLY A 55 -3.31 6.06 -6.98
CA GLY A 55 -2.83 7.45 -6.97
C GLY A 55 -3.80 8.44 -6.33
N HIS A 56 -5.10 8.17 -6.39
CA HIS A 56 -6.15 8.99 -5.78
C HIS A 56 -6.11 9.02 -4.24
N HIS A 57 -5.35 8.11 -3.61
CA HIS A 57 -5.10 8.13 -2.17
C HIS A 57 -3.93 9.01 -1.75
N HIS A 58 -3.12 9.49 -2.70
CA HIS A 58 -1.96 10.33 -2.39
C HIS A 58 -2.40 11.70 -1.84
N PRO A 59 -1.73 12.27 -0.82
CA PRO A 59 -2.07 13.59 -0.29
C PRO A 59 -2.09 14.68 -1.37
N ASP A 60 -1.12 14.64 -2.30
CA ASP A 60 -1.02 15.63 -3.38
C ASP A 60 -2.20 15.59 -4.35
N PHE A 61 -2.86 14.45 -4.52
CA PHE A 61 -3.99 14.30 -5.42
C PHE A 61 -5.17 15.19 -5.01
N GLN A 62 -5.39 15.39 -3.71
CA GLN A 62 -6.47 16.23 -3.19
C GLN A 62 -6.04 17.67 -2.91
N MET A 63 -4.76 17.92 -2.63
CA MET A 63 -4.27 19.27 -2.34
C MET A 63 -4.45 20.24 -3.51
N GLY A 64 -4.33 19.77 -4.76
CA GLY A 64 -4.58 20.61 -5.94
C GLY A 64 -6.02 21.11 -6.04
N ILE A 65 -6.99 20.30 -5.60
CA ILE A 65 -8.42 20.64 -5.61
C ILE A 65 -8.76 21.55 -4.43
N SER A 66 -8.22 21.28 -3.24
CA SER A 66 -8.48 22.08 -2.05
C SER A 66 -8.00 23.54 -2.15
N LYS A 67 -7.05 23.85 -3.05
CA LYS A 67 -6.55 25.22 -3.26
C LYS A 67 -7.35 26.00 -4.32
N ALA A 68 -8.26 25.34 -5.03
CA ALA A 68 -9.05 25.94 -6.12
C ALA A 68 -10.39 26.53 -5.65
N PHE A 69 -10.79 26.26 -4.41
CA PHE A 69 -12.00 26.79 -3.75
C PHE A 69 -11.62 27.46 -2.43
#